data_AF-A0A2N5X0Y8-F1
#
_entry.id   AF-A0A2N5X0Y8-F1
#
_cell.length_a   1.000
_cell.length_b   1.000
_cell.length_c   1.000
_cell.angle_alpha   90.00
_cell.angle_beta   90.00
_cell.angle_gamma   90.00
#
_symmetry.space_group_name_H-M   'P 1'
#
loop_
_entity.id
_entity.type
_entity.pdbx_description
1 polymer ?
#
loop_
_entity_poly.entity_id
_entity_poly.type
_entity_poly.pdbx_seq_one_letter_code
_entity_poly.pdbx_strand_id
1 'polypeptide(L)'
;MNDEKVKRGPGRWVWALVAAFGIGCAIGNITHSFILGAGQGTLPYFHVTLYVIPLALALQVFFKVLSLKDRSETGSVSDSELRRIEHAVDKKAAMIRNAALYYIVSAALVYVGTIIVKANPGYAQGVVMISTGILGMTIVSCAYLLQESKAISDFKSKLSNRAADRARYSKALEKFQE
;
A
#
# COMPACT_ATOMS: atom_id res chain seq x y z
N MET A 1 -18.76 -17.87 -5.79
CA MET A 1 -18.04 -17.27 -4.65
C MET A 1 -17.54 -15.87 -5.02
N ASN A 2 -18.43 -14.91 -5.31
CA ASN A 2 -18.07 -13.53 -5.65
C ASN A 2 -19.34 -12.67 -5.82
N ASP A 3 -19.92 -12.17 -4.73
CA ASP A 3 -20.94 -11.11 -4.83
C ASP A 3 -20.89 -10.10 -3.67
N GLU A 4 -20.42 -10.51 -2.48
CA GLU A 4 -20.29 -9.60 -1.34
C GLU A 4 -19.12 -8.61 -1.42
N LYS A 5 -18.13 -8.85 -2.30
CA LYS A 5 -16.97 -7.95 -2.42
C LYS A 5 -17.25 -6.71 -3.29
N VAL A 6 -18.29 -6.74 -4.12
CA VAL A 6 -18.62 -5.66 -5.07
C VAL A 6 -19.48 -4.57 -4.43
N LYS A 7 -20.11 -4.83 -3.26
CA LYS A 7 -20.92 -3.85 -2.52
C LYS A 7 -20.16 -2.95 -1.53
N ARG A 8 -18.83 -3.02 -1.47
CA ARG A 8 -18.04 -2.13 -0.59
C ARG A 8 -17.67 -0.86 -1.34
N GLY A 9 -18.58 0.12 -1.33
CA GLY A 9 -18.35 1.43 -1.93
C GLY A 9 -17.06 2.12 -1.42
N PRO A 10 -16.51 3.08 -2.19
CA PRO A 10 -15.25 3.76 -1.86
C PRO A 10 -15.24 4.40 -0.46
N GLY A 11 -16.41 4.72 0.10
CA GLY A 11 -16.54 5.33 1.42
C GLY A 11 -16.02 4.48 2.59
N ARG A 12 -16.15 3.14 2.56
CA ARG A 12 -15.76 2.29 3.73
C ARG A 12 -14.28 2.41 4.08
N TRP A 13 -13.45 2.64 3.08
CA TRP A 13 -12.00 2.72 3.25
C TRP A 13 -11.53 4.09 3.67
N VAL A 14 -12.20 5.14 3.19
CA VAL A 14 -12.04 6.48 3.71
C VAL A 14 -12.37 6.51 5.20
N TRP A 15 -13.49 5.90 5.62
CA TRP A 15 -13.85 5.80 7.03
C TRP A 15 -12.85 4.98 7.85
N ALA A 16 -12.26 3.92 7.28
CA ALA A 16 -11.20 3.16 7.94
C ALA A 16 -9.94 4.01 8.17
N LEU A 17 -9.55 4.84 7.20
CA LEU A 17 -8.41 5.76 7.34
C LEU A 17 -8.71 6.85 8.38
N VAL A 18 -9.90 7.45 8.35
CA VAL A 18 -10.32 8.46 9.34
C VAL A 18 -10.36 7.86 10.74
N ALA A 19 -10.92 6.65 10.91
CA ALA A 19 -10.93 5.96 12.19
C ALA A 19 -9.50 5.64 12.67
N ALA A 20 -8.63 5.17 11.78
CA ALA A 20 -7.25 4.88 12.12
C ALA A 20 -6.45 6.13 12.49
N PHE A 21 -6.74 7.28 11.85
CA PHE A 21 -6.21 8.57 12.25
C PHE A 21 -6.64 8.94 13.67
N GLY A 22 -7.95 8.88 13.96
CA GLY A 22 -8.49 9.18 15.28
C GLY A 22 -7.93 8.30 16.38
N ILE A 23 -7.87 6.98 16.15
CA ILE A 23 -7.26 6.01 17.07
C ILE A 23 -5.78 6.31 17.27
N GLY A 24 -5.04 6.60 16.19
CA GLY A 24 -3.63 6.98 16.26
C GLY A 24 -3.42 8.24 17.11
N CYS A 25 -4.22 9.29 16.89
CA CYS A 25 -4.18 10.51 17.69
C CYS A 25 -4.47 10.26 19.18
N ALA A 26 -5.44 9.40 19.48
CA ALA A 26 -5.77 9.01 20.85
C ALA A 26 -4.59 8.29 21.53
N ILE A 27 -3.95 7.36 20.80
CA ILE A 27 -2.72 6.70 21.27
C ILE A 27 -1.62 7.74 21.50
N GLY A 28 -1.38 8.66 20.56
CA GLY A 28 -0.37 9.71 20.72
C GLY A 28 -0.59 10.60 21.94
N ASN A 29 -1.84 10.92 22.26
CA ASN A 29 -2.17 11.70 23.46
C ASN A 29 -1.79 10.94 24.75
N ILE A 30 -2.07 9.63 24.79
CA ILE A 30 -1.69 8.76 25.91
C ILE A 30 -0.15 8.65 25.98
N THR A 31 0.50 8.38 24.84
CA THR A 31 1.96 8.23 24.74
C THR A 31 2.70 9.50 25.18
N HIS A 32 2.24 10.68 24.75
CA HIS A 32 2.81 11.95 25.19
C HIS A 32 2.71 12.14 26.71
N SER A 33 1.57 11.76 27.29
CA SER A 33 1.34 11.84 28.74
C SER A 33 2.28 10.90 29.53
N PHE A 34 2.58 9.72 28.99
CA PHE A 34 3.56 8.80 29.57
C PHE A 34 5.02 9.26 29.40
N ILE A 35 5.38 9.82 28.24
CA ILE A 35 6.75 10.25 27.94
C ILE A 35 7.14 11.53 28.69
N LEU A 36 6.21 12.49 28.85
CA LEU A 36 6.45 13.68 29.67
C LEU A 36 6.61 13.35 31.16
N GLY A 37 5.91 12.33 31.66
CA GLY A 37 6.15 11.79 33.01
C GLY A 37 7.56 11.22 33.21
N ALA A 38 8.26 10.89 32.11
CA ALA A 38 9.62 10.34 32.12
C ALA A 38 10.71 11.40 31.82
N GLY A 39 10.36 12.68 31.67
CA GLY A 39 11.33 13.78 31.54
C GLY A 39 12.10 13.85 30.21
N GLN A 40 11.69 13.10 29.18
CA GLN A 40 12.35 13.12 27.87
C GLN A 40 11.57 14.00 26.88
N GLY A 41 11.93 15.28 26.80
CA GLY A 41 11.27 16.29 25.95
C GLY A 41 11.59 16.21 24.44
N THR A 42 12.14 15.11 23.96
CA THR A 42 12.55 14.96 22.55
C THR A 42 11.88 13.74 21.92
N LEU A 43 11.14 13.97 20.84
CA LEU A 43 10.62 12.88 19.98
C LEU A 43 11.82 12.08 19.43
N PRO A 44 11.89 10.76 19.67
CA PRO A 44 12.96 9.93 19.13
C PRO A 44 12.94 9.96 17.59
N TYR A 45 14.08 10.21 16.95
CA TYR A 45 14.25 10.21 15.49
C TYR A 45 13.76 8.92 14.80
N PHE A 46 13.64 7.83 15.56
CA PHE A 46 13.00 6.58 15.16
C PHE A 46 11.57 6.77 14.57
N HIS A 47 10.86 7.83 14.94
CA HIS A 47 9.54 8.11 14.39
C HIS A 47 9.58 8.41 12.89
N VAL A 48 10.65 9.03 12.38
CA VAL A 48 10.78 9.35 10.94
C VAL A 48 11.09 8.08 10.13
N THR A 49 11.92 7.19 10.67
CA THR A 49 12.33 5.96 9.96
C THR A 49 11.18 4.97 9.79
N LEU A 50 10.20 4.97 10.70
CA LEU A 50 8.97 4.16 10.57
C LEU A 50 8.18 4.43 9.28
N TYR A 51 8.30 5.63 8.69
CA TYR A 51 7.60 6.00 7.46
C TYR A 51 8.34 5.57 6.18
N VAL A 52 9.61 5.16 6.29
CA VAL A 52 10.40 4.69 5.14
C VAL A 52 10.03 3.25 4.76
N ILE A 53 9.65 2.42 5.73
CA ILE A 53 9.26 1.01 5.50
C ILE A 53 8.02 0.90 4.58
N PRO A 54 6.91 1.63 4.83
CA PRO A 54 5.76 1.71 3.93
C PRO A 54 6.11 2.11 2.50
N LEU A 55 7.07 3.03 2.33
CA LEU A 55 7.51 3.48 1.02
C LEU A 55 8.21 2.35 0.25
N ALA A 56 9.11 1.61 0.91
CA ALA A 56 9.77 0.45 0.30
C ALA A 56 8.74 -0.61 -0.13
N LEU A 57 7.72 -0.86 0.70
CA LEU A 57 6.63 -1.76 0.35
C LEU A 57 5.85 -1.26 -0.88
N ALA A 58 5.49 0.03 -0.93
CA ALA A 58 4.79 0.61 -2.08
C ALA A 58 5.58 0.46 -3.37
N LEU A 59 6.90 0.71 -3.33
CA LEU A 59 7.77 0.53 -4.49
C LEU A 59 7.83 -0.93 -4.95
N GLN A 60 7.94 -1.89 -4.02
CA GLN A 60 7.92 -3.32 -4.36
C GLN A 60 6.62 -3.71 -5.07
N VAL A 61 5.47 -3.27 -4.55
CA VAL A 61 4.17 -3.56 -5.18
C VAL A 61 4.03 -2.84 -6.51
N PHE A 62 4.55 -1.62 -6.62
CA PHE A 62 4.55 -0.85 -7.87
C PHE A 62 5.29 -1.57 -8.99
N PHE A 63 6.53 -2.00 -8.76
CA PHE A 63 7.30 -2.75 -9.78
C PHE A 63 6.62 -4.07 -10.14
N LYS A 64 6.03 -4.75 -9.15
CA LYS A 64 5.27 -5.98 -9.38
C LYS A 64 4.00 -5.77 -10.23
N VAL A 65 3.36 -4.61 -10.12
CA VAL A 65 2.24 -4.23 -10.99
C VAL A 65 2.72 -3.93 -12.40
N LEU A 66 3.85 -3.22 -12.53
CA LEU A 66 4.39 -2.87 -13.83
C LEU A 66 4.87 -4.08 -14.63
N SER A 67 5.41 -5.12 -13.97
CA SER A 67 5.84 -6.34 -14.67
C SER A 67 4.69 -7.09 -15.34
N LEU A 68 3.43 -6.83 -14.97
CA LEU A 68 2.26 -7.38 -15.69
C LEU A 68 2.05 -6.77 -17.08
N LYS A 69 2.76 -5.70 -17.45
CA LYS A 69 2.76 -5.17 -18.81
C LYS A 69 3.70 -5.95 -19.73
N ASP A 70 4.66 -6.66 -19.16
CA ASP A 70 5.64 -7.38 -19.95
C ASP A 70 5.02 -8.68 -20.50
N ARG A 71 5.08 -8.84 -21.83
CA ARG A 71 4.54 -10.04 -22.50
C ARG A 71 5.13 -11.34 -21.99
N SER A 72 6.39 -11.30 -21.53
CA SER A 72 7.08 -12.45 -20.92
C SER A 72 6.39 -12.95 -19.65
N GLU A 73 5.73 -12.05 -18.91
CA GLU A 73 5.07 -12.34 -17.64
C GLU A 73 3.58 -12.68 -17.82
N THR A 74 2.95 -12.19 -18.89
CA THR A 74 1.54 -12.48 -19.20
C THR A 74 1.34 -13.72 -20.06
N GLY A 75 2.37 -14.19 -20.79
CA GLY A 75 2.29 -15.38 -21.64
C GLY A 75 1.47 -15.16 -22.93
N SER A 76 0.82 -16.22 -23.43
CA SER A 76 0.08 -16.26 -24.72
C SER A 76 -1.28 -15.55 -24.68
N VAL A 77 -1.29 -14.33 -24.18
CA VAL A 77 -2.47 -13.46 -24.13
C VAL A 77 -2.62 -12.74 -25.47
N SER A 78 -3.84 -12.61 -25.99
CA SER A 78 -4.07 -11.88 -27.23
C SER A 78 -3.77 -10.38 -27.06
N ASP A 79 -3.42 -9.69 -28.13
CA ASP A 79 -3.14 -8.23 -28.08
C ASP A 79 -4.33 -7.43 -27.51
N SER A 80 -5.56 -7.87 -27.77
CA SER A 80 -6.77 -7.24 -27.23
C SER A 80 -6.93 -7.43 -25.72
N GLU A 81 -6.57 -8.60 -25.19
CA GLU A 81 -6.57 -8.89 -23.76
C GLU A 81 -5.42 -8.17 -23.07
N LEU A 82 -4.24 -8.10 -23.70
CA LEU A 82 -3.08 -7.36 -23.18
C LEU A 82 -3.42 -5.88 -22.98
N ARG A 83 -4.06 -5.24 -23.95
CA ARG A 83 -4.49 -3.83 -23.84
C ARG A 83 -5.46 -3.59 -22.68
N ARG A 84 -6.33 -4.57 -22.38
CA ARG A 84 -7.24 -4.50 -21.21
C ARG A 84 -6.47 -4.64 -19.90
N ILE A 85 -5.47 -5.52 -19.86
CA ILE A 85 -4.58 -5.70 -18.71
C ILE A 85 -3.77 -4.43 -18.47
N GLU A 86 -3.14 -3.86 -19.50
CA GLU A 86 -2.36 -2.61 -19.40
C GLU A 86 -3.19 -1.47 -18.82
N HIS A 87 -4.42 -1.27 -19.31
CA HIS A 87 -5.30 -0.23 -18.78
C HIS A 87 -5.70 -0.48 -17.30
N ALA A 88 -5.89 -1.74 -16.89
CA ALA A 88 -6.15 -2.07 -15.50
C ALA A 88 -4.90 -1.87 -14.61
N VAL A 89 -3.73 -2.22 -15.14
CA VAL A 89 -2.42 -2.02 -14.53
C VAL A 89 -2.15 -0.53 -14.32
N ASP A 90 -2.42 0.32 -15.31
CA ASP A 90 -2.22 1.78 -15.20
C ASP A 90 -3.04 2.39 -14.07
N LYS A 91 -4.31 1.99 -13.94
CA LYS A 91 -5.17 2.45 -12.85
C LYS A 91 -4.62 2.05 -11.48
N LYS A 92 -4.16 0.80 -11.33
CA LYS A 92 -3.58 0.32 -10.06
C LYS A 92 -2.22 0.96 -9.78
N ALA A 93 -1.37 1.12 -10.79
CA ALA A 93 -0.09 1.80 -10.68
C ALA A 93 -0.25 3.25 -10.24
N ALA A 94 -1.25 3.97 -10.77
CA ALA A 94 -1.57 5.32 -10.32
C ALA A 94 -2.00 5.36 -8.85
N MET A 95 -2.82 4.41 -8.38
CA MET A 95 -3.20 4.31 -6.96
C MET A 95 -1.99 4.05 -6.06
N ILE A 96 -1.11 3.11 -6.43
CA ILE A 96 0.10 2.80 -5.66
C ILE A 96 1.06 3.99 -5.66
N ARG A 97 1.20 4.70 -6.78
CA ARG A 97 1.99 5.93 -6.87
C ARG A 97 1.47 7.01 -5.91
N ASN A 98 0.16 7.18 -5.84
CA ASN A 98 -0.45 8.13 -4.89
C ASN A 98 -0.19 7.71 -3.44
N ALA A 99 -0.21 6.41 -3.13
CA ALA A 99 0.16 5.91 -1.80
C ALA A 99 1.65 6.17 -1.48
N ALA A 100 2.55 5.98 -2.44
CA ALA A 100 3.97 6.29 -2.28
C ALA A 100 4.20 7.80 -2.02
N LEU A 101 3.52 8.67 -2.77
CA LEU A 101 3.56 10.13 -2.53
C LEU A 101 3.04 10.48 -1.13
N TYR A 102 1.94 9.86 -0.70
CA TYR A 102 1.43 10.03 0.65
C TYR A 102 2.47 9.67 1.73
N TYR A 103 3.25 8.59 1.56
CA TYR A 103 4.30 8.23 2.53
C TYR A 103 5.45 9.24 2.56
N ILE A 104 5.85 9.78 1.41
CA ILE A 104 6.87 10.83 1.33
C ILE A 104 6.38 12.10 2.04
N VAL A 105 5.16 12.55 1.75
CA VAL A 105 4.56 13.73 2.39
C VAL A 105 4.39 13.52 3.90
N SER A 106 3.96 12.33 4.32
CA SER A 106 3.83 11.97 5.73
C SER A 106 5.17 12.05 6.47
N ALA A 107 6.23 11.47 5.90
CA ALA A 107 7.56 11.54 6.48
C ALA A 107 8.06 12.99 6.59
N ALA A 108 7.84 13.80 5.56
CA ALA A 108 8.21 15.21 5.56
C ALA A 108 7.44 16.00 6.64
N LEU A 109 6.14 15.77 6.79
CA LEU A 109 5.31 16.43 7.81
C LEU A 109 5.78 16.09 9.24
N VAL A 110 6.09 14.82 9.51
CA VAL A 110 6.60 14.39 10.82
C VAL A 110 7.99 15.01 11.10
N TYR A 111 8.84 15.10 10.08
CA TYR A 111 10.14 15.75 10.19
C TYR A 111 10.03 17.25 10.50
N VAL A 112 9.18 17.98 9.77
CA VAL A 112 8.88 19.40 10.03
C VAL A 112 8.30 19.57 11.44
N GLY A 113 7.38 18.69 11.85
CA GLY A 113 6.85 18.69 13.21
C GLY A 113 7.95 18.56 14.27
N THR A 114 8.93 17.69 14.03
CA THR A 114 10.07 17.51 14.95
C THR A 114 10.92 18.78 15.07
N ILE A 115 11.12 19.52 13.97
CA ILE A 115 11.82 20.82 14.00
C ILE A 115 11.04 21.83 14.82
N ILE A 116 9.71 21.90 14.64
CA ILE A 116 8.84 22.82 15.39
C ILE A 116 8.92 22.52 16.90
N VAL A 117 8.86 21.25 17.29
CA VAL A 117 8.97 20.85 18.71
C VAL A 117 10.31 21.24 19.31
N LYS A 118 11.42 21.10 18.56
CA LYS A 118 12.74 21.54 19.02
C LYS A 118 12.82 23.05 19.24
N ALA A 119 12.21 23.83 18.36
CA ALA A 119 12.20 25.29 18.47
C ALA A 119 11.27 25.78 19.58
N ASN A 120 10.14 25.10 19.79
CA ASN A 120 9.18 25.42 20.82
C ASN A 120 8.51 24.13 21.38
N PRO A 121 8.98 23.66 22.55
CA PRO A 121 8.46 22.44 23.18
C PRO A 121 6.97 22.47 23.50
N GLY A 122 6.34 23.65 23.56
CA GLY A 122 4.89 23.79 23.80
C GLY A 122 4.02 23.10 22.74
N TYR A 123 4.55 22.85 21.54
CA TYR A 123 3.84 22.14 20.47
C TYR A 123 4.03 20.62 20.48
N ALA A 124 4.79 20.07 21.44
CA ALA A 124 5.11 18.64 21.50
C ALA A 124 3.86 17.75 21.46
N GLN A 125 2.84 18.06 22.27
CA GLN A 125 1.61 17.26 22.34
C GLN A 125 0.90 17.18 20.98
N GLY A 126 0.67 18.33 20.35
CA GLY A 126 -0.02 18.39 19.06
C GLY A 126 0.74 17.65 17.96
N VAL A 127 2.06 17.80 17.92
CA VAL A 127 2.90 17.11 16.94
C VAL A 127 2.95 15.59 17.18
N VAL A 128 3.01 15.13 18.43
CA VAL A 128 2.92 13.69 18.75
C VAL A 128 1.56 13.12 18.35
N MET A 129 0.46 13.82 18.65
CA MET A 129 -0.88 13.37 18.28
C MET A 129 -1.04 13.27 16.76
N ILE A 130 -0.66 14.30 16.01
CA ILE A 130 -0.76 14.29 14.55
C ILE A 130 0.13 13.21 13.94
N SER A 131 1.37 13.09 14.40
CA SER A 131 2.30 12.08 13.86
C SER A 131 1.80 10.66 14.11
N THR A 132 1.31 10.34 15.31
CA THR A 132 0.72 9.01 15.59
C THR A 132 -0.58 8.75 14.84
N GLY A 133 -1.40 9.78 14.58
CA GLY A 133 -2.55 9.70 13.67
C GLY A 133 -2.13 9.33 12.23
N ILE A 134 -1.11 10.00 11.70
CA ILE A 134 -0.53 9.70 10.38
C ILE A 134 0.03 8.27 10.35
N LEU A 135 0.64 7.80 11.44
CA LEU A 135 1.12 6.42 11.57
C LEU A 135 -0.04 5.42 11.49
N GLY A 136 -1.17 5.70 12.17
CA GLY A 136 -2.37 4.88 12.09
C GLY A 136 -2.91 4.74 10.66
N MET A 137 -3.03 5.85 9.93
CA MET A 137 -3.41 5.83 8.51
C MET A 137 -2.41 5.05 7.66
N THR A 138 -1.12 5.19 7.96
CA THR A 138 -0.03 4.50 7.26
C THR A 138 -0.14 2.98 7.40
N ILE A 139 -0.44 2.48 8.61
CA ILE A 139 -0.62 1.05 8.87
C ILE A 139 -1.80 0.49 8.06
N VAL A 140 -2.95 1.18 8.06
CA VAL A 140 -4.12 0.75 7.28
C VAL A 140 -3.83 0.77 5.78
N SER A 141 -3.15 1.81 5.29
CA SER A 141 -2.73 1.89 3.89
C SER A 141 -1.77 0.75 3.51
N CYS A 142 -0.83 0.38 4.39
CA CYS A 142 0.06 -0.76 4.16
C CYS A 142 -0.70 -2.09 4.06
N ALA A 143 -1.66 -2.33 4.95
CA ALA A 143 -2.50 -3.53 4.89
C ALA A 143 -3.23 -3.63 3.54
N TYR A 144 -3.60 -2.49 2.98
CA TYR A 144 -4.21 -2.39 1.66
C TYR A 144 -3.25 -2.75 0.53
N LEU A 145 -2.02 -2.20 0.56
CA LEU A 145 -0.98 -2.53 -0.42
C LEU A 145 -0.64 -4.02 -0.39
N LEU A 146 -0.65 -4.66 0.78
CA LEU A 146 -0.46 -6.10 0.91
C LEU A 146 -1.60 -6.91 0.29
N GLN A 147 -2.85 -6.49 0.49
CA GLN A 147 -4.00 -7.13 -0.14
C GLN A 147 -3.95 -7.03 -1.66
N GLU A 148 -3.59 -5.86 -2.18
CA GLU A 148 -3.39 -5.66 -3.62
C GLU A 148 -2.22 -6.50 -4.14
N SER A 149 -1.09 -6.51 -3.44
CA SER A 149 0.07 -7.35 -3.78
C SER A 149 -0.29 -8.83 -3.89
N LYS A 150 -1.16 -9.34 -3.00
CA LYS A 150 -1.68 -10.70 -3.07
C LYS A 150 -2.60 -10.89 -4.27
N ALA A 151 -3.54 -9.97 -4.51
CA ALA A 151 -4.43 -10.04 -5.67
C ALA A 151 -3.65 -10.06 -7.01
N ILE A 152 -2.56 -9.30 -7.09
CA ILE A 152 -1.65 -9.28 -8.23
C ILE A 152 -0.93 -10.63 -8.40
N SER A 153 -0.41 -11.21 -7.31
CA SER A 153 0.17 -12.57 -7.34
C SER A 153 -0.83 -13.62 -7.83
N ASP A 154 -2.06 -13.59 -7.29
CA ASP A 154 -3.10 -14.55 -7.63
C ASP A 154 -3.50 -14.42 -9.10
N PHE A 155 -3.59 -13.19 -9.61
CA PHE A 155 -3.85 -12.92 -11.03
C PHE A 155 -2.73 -13.46 -11.92
N LYS A 156 -1.47 -13.19 -11.56
CA LYS A 156 -0.29 -13.71 -12.29
C LYS A 156 -0.27 -15.24 -12.33
N SER A 157 -0.53 -15.89 -11.20
CA SER A 157 -0.62 -17.36 -11.11
C SER A 157 -1.70 -17.92 -12.04
N LYS A 158 -2.89 -17.29 -12.09
CA LYS A 158 -3.97 -17.70 -13.00
C LYS A 158 -3.58 -17.54 -14.47
N LEU A 159 -2.86 -16.49 -14.85
CA LEU A 159 -2.38 -16.31 -16.22
C LEU A 159 -1.37 -17.40 -16.60
N SER A 160 -0.41 -17.69 -15.72
CA SER A 160 0.57 -18.75 -15.94
C SER A 160 -0.08 -20.13 -16.12
N ASN A 161 -1.03 -20.48 -15.26
CA ASN A 161 -1.76 -21.75 -15.36
C ASN A 161 -2.56 -21.84 -16.68
N ARG A 162 -3.21 -20.76 -17.12
CA ARG A 162 -3.91 -20.72 -18.42
C ARG A 162 -2.97 -20.97 -19.60
N ALA A 163 -1.76 -20.40 -19.56
CA ALA A 163 -0.76 -20.61 -20.60
C ALA A 163 -0.27 -22.06 -20.62
N ALA A 164 -0.04 -22.66 -19.45
CA ALA A 164 0.36 -24.06 -19.31
C ALA A 164 -0.75 -25.03 -19.80
N ASP A 165 -2.00 -24.76 -19.46
CA ASP A 165 -3.15 -25.56 -19.91
C ASP A 165 -3.28 -25.52 -21.42
N ARG A 166 -3.18 -24.34 -22.05
CA ARG A 166 -3.19 -24.21 -23.51
C ARG A 166 -2.08 -25.03 -24.18
N ALA A 167 -0.87 -24.98 -23.64
CA ALA A 167 0.26 -25.76 -24.15
C ALA A 167 0.05 -27.27 -23.98
N ARG A 168 -0.65 -27.70 -22.92
CA ARG A 168 -1.01 -29.11 -22.71
C ARG A 168 -2.07 -29.58 -23.70
N TYR A 169 -3.09 -28.75 -23.95
CA TYR A 169 -4.15 -29.05 -24.93
C TYR A 169 -3.61 -29.09 -26.36
N SER A 170 -2.72 -28.15 -26.76
CA SER A 170 -2.13 -28.17 -28.10
C SER A 170 -1.32 -29.44 -28.35
N LYS A 171 -0.48 -29.85 -27.40
CA LYS A 171 0.28 -31.11 -27.47
C LYS A 171 -0.60 -32.35 -27.49
N ALA A 172 -1.76 -32.31 -26.82
CA ALA A 172 -2.69 -33.43 -26.85
C ALA A 172 -3.39 -33.54 -28.22
N LEU A 173 -3.73 -32.42 -28.84
CA LEU A 173 -4.35 -32.38 -30.18
C LEU A 173 -3.39 -32.84 -31.28
N GLU A 174 -2.11 -32.46 -31.20
CA GLU A 174 -1.06 -32.95 -32.13
C GLU A 174 -0.98 -34.49 -32.14
N LYS A 175 -1.10 -35.13 -30.96
CA LYS A 175 -1.09 -36.60 -30.83
C LYS A 175 -2.30 -37.31 -31.43
N PHE A 176 -3.40 -36.61 -31.71
CA PHE A 176 -4.59 -37.19 -32.35
C PHE A 176 -4.59 -37.00 -33.87
N GLN A 177 -3.63 -36.26 -34.41
CA GLN A 177 -3.49 -36.01 -35.85
C GLN A 177 -2.39 -36.86 -36.51
N GLU A 178 -1.62 -37.61 -35.73
CA GLU A 178 -0.76 -38.73 -36.16
C GLU A 178 -1.52 -40.05 -36.14
#